data_AF-A0A7K2P407-F1
#
_entry.id   AF-A0A7K2P407-F1
#
_cell.length_a   1.000
_cell.length_b   1.000
_cell.length_c   1.000
_cell.angle_alpha   90.00
_cell.angle_beta   90.00
_cell.angle_gamma   90.00
#
_symmetry.space_group_name_H-M   'P 1'
#
loop_
_entity.id
_entity.type
_entity.pdbx_description
1 polymer ?
#
loop_
_entity_poly.entity_id
_entity_poly.type
_entity_poly.pdbx_seq_one_letter_code
_entity_poly.pdbx_strand_id
1 'polypeptide(L)' 'PFYLRTGKRLGRRVTEIAVVFQRAPHSPFDSTATEELGENAIVIRVQPDEGMTVRFGSKVPGTSMEIRDVS' A
#
# COMPACT_ATOMS: atom_id res chain seq x y z
N PRO A 1 15.37 -4.58 -1.53
CA PRO A 1 16.34 -3.67 -0.89
C PRO A 1 15.81 -3.23 0.48
N PHE A 2 16.68 -2.82 1.40
CA PHE A 2 16.27 -2.24 2.69
C PHE A 2 16.55 -0.75 2.69
N TYR A 3 15.53 0.05 2.93
CA TYR A 3 15.64 1.50 3.07
C TYR A 3 15.47 1.87 4.53
N LEU A 4 16.33 2.75 5.03
CA LEU A 4 16.23 3.30 6.38
C LEU A 4 16.10 4.82 6.29
N ARG A 5 15.05 5.37 6.91
CA ARG A 5 14.84 6.81 7.01
C ARG A 5 14.63 7.19 8.47
N THR A 6 15.46 8.11 8.96
CA THR A 6 15.36 8.68 10.31
C THR A 6 15.68 10.17 10.27
N GLY A 7 15.16 10.93 11.23
CA GLY A 7 15.41 12.38 11.32
C GLY A 7 14.81 13.01 12.57
N LYS A 8 15.33 14.17 12.95
CA LYS A 8 14.78 15.04 14.00
C LYS A 8 14.01 16.20 13.37
N ARG A 9 13.01 16.75 14.07
CA ARG A 9 12.18 17.88 13.62
C ARG A 9 11.49 17.64 12.25
N LEU A 10 11.10 16.40 11.98
CA LEU A 10 10.26 16.07 10.83
C LEU A 10 8.79 16.47 11.08
N GLY A 11 8.00 16.61 10.01
CA GLY A 11 6.60 17.05 10.09
C GLY A 11 5.66 16.13 10.88
N ARG A 12 6.08 14.89 11.20
CA ARG A 12 5.35 13.96 12.06
C ARG A 12 6.32 13.09 12.85
N ARG A 13 5.96 12.79 14.11
CA ARG A 13 6.60 11.71 14.89
C ARG A 13 5.96 10.38 14.50
N VAL A 14 6.72 9.49 13.88
CA VAL A 14 6.27 8.16 13.50
C VAL A 14 7.42 7.15 13.54
N THR A 15 7.12 5.92 13.91
CA THR A 15 7.97 4.75 13.77
C THR A 15 7.13 3.69 13.08
N GLU A 16 7.49 3.33 11.86
CA GLU A 16 6.75 2.37 11.06
C GLU A 16 7.69 1.54 10.20
N ILE A 17 7.24 0.33 9.88
CA ILE A 17 7.90 -0.62 8.99
C ILE A 17 6.95 -0.84 7.82
N ALA A 18 7.40 -0.54 6.61
CA ALA A 18 6.63 -0.77 5.40
C ALA A 18 7.28 -1.90 4.59
N VAL A 19 6.53 -2.98 4.37
CA VAL A 19 6.89 -4.05 3.44
C VAL A 19 6.11 -3.82 2.16
N VAL A 20 6.81 -3.43 1.10
CA VAL A 20 6.22 -3.20 -0.24
C VAL A 20 6.45 -4.45 -1.07
N PHE A 21 5.36 -5.05 -1.57
CA PHE A 21 5.43 -6.22 -2.43
C PHE A 21 5.65 -5.80 -3.87
N GLN A 22 6.34 -6.65 -4.64
CA GLN A 22 6.41 -6.49 -6.08
C GLN A 22 5.00 -6.62 -6.67
N ARG A 23 4.75 -5.91 -7.77
CA ARG A 23 3.55 -6.12 -8.58
C ARG A 23 3.42 -7.59 -8.97
N ALA A 24 2.19 -8.10 -8.95
CA ALA A 24 1.92 -9.46 -9.36
C ALA A 24 2.38 -9.66 -10.82
N PRO A 25 3.22 -10.67 -11.11
CA PRO A 25 3.75 -10.88 -12.46
C PRO A 25 2.64 -11.28 -13.45
N HIS A 26 1.56 -11.88 -12.94
CA HIS A 26 0.38 -12.24 -13.70
C HIS A 26 -0.86 -11.68 -12.99
N SER A 27 -1.49 -10.68 -13.63
CA SER A 27 -2.78 -10.15 -13.20
C SER A 27 -3.89 -10.90 -13.95
N PRO A 28 -4.93 -11.40 -13.26
CA PRO A 28 -6.12 -11.93 -13.92
C PRO A 28 -7.04 -10.83 -14.47
N PHE A 29 -6.66 -9.55 -14.31
CA PHE A 29 -7.44 -8.38 -14.72
C PHE A 29 -6.79 -7.66 -15.89
N ASP A 30 -7.61 -7.08 -16.75
CA ASP A 30 -7.17 -6.25 -17.86
C ASP A 30 -6.31 -5.07 -17.39
N SER A 31 -5.37 -4.63 -18.24
CA SER A 31 -4.46 -3.54 -17.91
C SER A 31 -5.21 -2.23 -17.64
N THR A 32 -6.31 -1.99 -18.36
CA THR A 32 -7.18 -0.81 -18.17
C THR A 32 -7.90 -0.83 -16.83
N ALA A 33 -8.23 -2.01 -16.29
CA ALA A 33 -8.88 -2.15 -15.00
C ALA A 33 -7.92 -1.96 -13.81
N THR A 34 -6.61 -1.95 -14.06
CA THR A 34 -5.55 -1.89 -13.04
C THR A 34 -4.66 -0.66 -13.16
N GLU A 35 -5.05 0.35 -13.96
CA GLU A 35 -4.25 1.58 -14.14
C GLU A 35 -3.97 2.30 -12.82
N GLU A 36 -4.94 2.31 -11.91
CA GLU A 36 -4.82 2.92 -10.58
C GLU A 36 -4.30 1.94 -9.50
N LEU A 37 -3.94 0.70 -9.86
CA LEU A 37 -3.47 -0.31 -8.91
C LEU A 37 -1.99 -0.08 -8.54
N GLY A 38 -1.77 0.20 -7.27
CA GLY A 38 -0.43 0.38 -6.70
C GLY A 38 0.27 -0.96 -6.42
N GLU A 39 1.35 -0.87 -5.65
CA GLU A 39 1.96 -2.03 -5.03
C GLU A 39 1.27 -2.34 -3.70
N ASN A 40 0.96 -3.62 -3.48
CA ASN A 40 0.49 -4.07 -2.18
C ASN A 40 1.53 -3.74 -1.12
N ALA A 41 1.07 -3.35 0.07
CA ALA A 41 1.97 -3.05 1.17
C ALA A 41 1.39 -3.47 2.50
N ILE A 42 2.26 -3.95 3.40
CA ILE A 42 1.95 -4.08 4.82
C ILE A 42 2.69 -2.97 5.55
N VAL A 43 1.95 -2.13 6.27
CA VAL A 43 2.49 -1.06 7.10
C VAL A 43 2.24 -1.41 8.55
N ILE A 44 3.32 -1.67 9.29
CA ILE A 44 3.30 -1.93 10.72
C ILE A 44 3.68 -0.63 11.42
N ARG A 45 2.74 -0.05 12.17
CA ARG A 45 2.98 1.17 12.94
C ARG A 45 3.34 0.80 14.37
N VAL A 46 4.55 1.19 14.77
CA VAL A 46 5.12 0.92 16.10
C VAL A 46 4.78 2.06 17.06
N GLN A 47 4.75 3.31 16.59
CA GLN A 47 4.28 4.46 17.37
C GLN A 47 4.14 5.72 16.49
N PRO A 48 3.27 6.67 16.85
CA PRO A 48 2.13 6.50 17.75
C PRO A 48 1.02 5.67 17.08
N ASP A 49 -0.06 5.34 17.79
CA ASP A 49 -1.23 4.63 17.23
C ASP A 49 -0.86 3.25 16.67
N GLU A 50 -0.50 2.34 17.57
CA GLU A 50 0.00 1.01 17.26
C GLU A 50 -1.02 0.20 16.46
N GLY A 51 -0.55 -0.43 15.39
CA GLY A 51 -1.43 -1.23 14.55
C GLY A 51 -0.75 -1.70 13.28
N MET A 52 -1.55 -2.37 12.46
CA MET A 52 -1.13 -2.88 11.17
C MET A 52 -2.20 -2.52 10.13
N THR A 53 -1.74 -2.00 9.00
CA THR A 53 -2.57 -1.68 7.85
C THR A 53 -2.08 -2.50 6.66
N VAL A 54 -3.02 -3.08 5.92
CA VAL A 54 -2.73 -3.81 4.69
C VAL A 54 -3.32 -3.04 3.53
N ARG A 55 -2.46 -2.52 2.65
CA ARG A 55 -2.88 -1.89 1.40
C ARG A 55 -2.91 -2.93 0.30
N PHE A 56 -4.06 -3.10 -0.34
CA PHE A 56 -4.23 -4.03 -1.46
C PHE A 56 -5.28 -3.52 -2.45
N GLY A 57 -5.24 -4.07 -3.67
CA GLY A 57 -6.24 -3.78 -4.70
C GLY A 57 -7.61 -4.38 -4.37
N SER A 58 -8.66 -3.56 -4.43
CA SER A 58 -10.05 -4.00 -4.34
C SER A 58 -10.88 -3.42 -5.48
N LYS A 59 -11.94 -4.13 -5.83
CA LYS A 59 -12.90 -3.70 -6.84
C LYS A 59 -13.64 -2.45 -6.34
N VAL A 60 -13.64 -1.39 -7.15
CA VAL A 60 -14.48 -0.21 -6.90
C VAL A 60 -15.96 -0.60 -7.00
N PRO A 61 -16.81 -0.30 -6.01
CA PRO A 61 -18.24 -0.55 -6.13
C PRO A 61 -18.83 0.14 -7.36
N GLY A 62 -19.49 -0.60 -8.24
CA GLY A 62 -20.02 -0.09 -9.51
C GLY A 62 -20.20 -1.18 -10.56
N THR A 63 -20.57 -0.77 -11.77
CA THR A 63 -20.83 -1.67 -12.90
C THR A 63 -19.61 -1.90 -13.79
N SER A 64 -18.64 -0.99 -13.79
CA SER A 64 -17.37 -1.12 -14.52
C SER A 64 -16.41 -2.07 -13.79
N MET A 65 -15.49 -2.73 -14.51
CA MET A 65 -14.37 -3.46 -13.91
C MET A 65 -13.18 -2.54 -13.69
N GLU A 66 -12.94 -2.19 -12.44
CA GLU A 66 -11.95 -1.19 -12.00
C GLU A 66 -11.46 -1.53 -10.60
N ILE A 67 -10.14 -1.52 -10.40
CA ILE A 67 -9.47 -1.92 -9.18
C ILE A 67 -8.64 -0.76 -8.65
N ARG A 68 -8.77 -0.47 -7.35
CA ARG A 68 -8.04 0.61 -6.66
C ARG A 68 -7.48 0.12 -5.33
N ASP A 69 -6.45 0.81 -4.86
CA ASP A 69 -5.87 0.57 -3.54
C ASP A 69 -6.88 0.91 -2.43
N VAL A 70 -7.02 -0.01 -1.47
CA VAL A 70 -7.74 0.18 -0.21
C VAL A 70 -6.84 -0.20 0.96
N SER A 71 -7.05 0.41 2.13
CA SER A 71 -6.21 0.24 3.33
C SER A 71 -7.02 0.34 4.61
#